data_AF-A0A2M8X597-F1
#
_entry.id   AF-A0A2M8X597-F1
#
_cell.length_a   1.000
_cell.length_b   1.000
_cell.length_c   1.000
_cell.angle_alpha   90.00
_cell.angle_beta   90.00
_cell.angle_gamma   90.00
#
_symmetry.space_group_name_H-M   'P 1'
#
loop_
_entity.id
_entity.type
_entity.pdbx_description
1 polymer ?
#
loop_
_entity_poly.entity_id
_entity_poly.type
_entity_poly.pdbx_seq_one_letter_code
_entity_poly.pdbx_strand_id
1 'polypeptide(L)' 'MAHVTWDHTPPTTWIAMVDGQALCSIKRKDIGGWTAAWTDERLWPPPSHLPKALPQPTQFFSSLEDAKLAVEHALAA' A
#
# COMPACT_ATOMS: atom_id res chain seq x y z
N MET A 1 -16.57 7.31 -2.08
CA MET A 1 -15.43 6.59 -2.68
C MET A 1 -14.34 7.62 -2.89
N ALA A 2 -13.28 7.59 -2.09
CA ALA A 2 -12.13 8.47 -2.32
C ALA A 2 -11.53 8.13 -3.70
N HIS A 3 -11.37 9.14 -4.57
CA HIS A 3 -10.72 8.92 -5.86
C HIS A 3 -9.21 8.78 -5.62
N VAL A 4 -8.75 7.54 -5.51
CA VAL A 4 -7.32 7.23 -5.42
C VAL A 4 -6.71 7.45 -6.80
N THR A 5 -5.79 8.40 -6.87
CA THR A 5 -4.95 8.64 -8.04
C THR A 5 -3.56 8.05 -7.78
N TRP A 6 -2.95 7.47 -8.80
CA TRP A 6 -1.64 6.83 -8.65
C TRP A 6 -0.58 7.65 -9.37
N ASP A 7 0.27 8.32 -8.60
CA ASP A 7 1.46 8.94 -9.14
C ASP A 7 2.53 7.86 -9.36
N HIS A 8 3.10 7.82 -10.56
CA HIS A 8 4.08 6.81 -10.95
C HIS A 8 5.44 7.48 -11.06
N THR A 9 6.34 7.08 -10.17
CA THR A 9 7.77 7.40 -10.25
C THR A 9 8.51 6.17 -10.76
N PRO A 10 8.58 5.98 -12.09
CA PRO A 10 9.23 4.80 -12.68
C PRO A 10 10.73 4.75 -12.31
N PRO A 11 11.30 3.53 -12.17
CA PRO A 11 10.72 2.24 -12.56
C PRO A 11 10.13 1.40 -11.41
N THR A 12 10.15 1.88 -10.17
CA THR A 12 9.94 1.01 -8.99
C THR A 12 8.99 1.55 -7.93
N THR A 13 8.46 2.78 -8.07
CA THR A 13 7.64 3.40 -7.03
C THR A 13 6.30 3.90 -7.58
N TRP A 14 5.24 3.61 -6.83
CA TRP A 14 3.88 4.11 -7.03
C TRP A 14 3.43 4.80 -5.77
N ILE A 15 2.81 5.96 -5.89
CA ILE A 15 2.32 6.74 -4.75
C ILE A 15 0.80 6.88 -4.92
N ALA A 16 0.06 6.41 -3.93
CA ALA A 16 -1.37 6.62 -3.83
C ALA A 16 -1.63 8.03 -3.31
N MET A 17 -2.33 8.81 -4.11
CA MET A 17 -2.71 10.20 -3.87
C MET A 17 -4.24 10.29 -3.75
N VAL A 18 -4.74 10.86 -2.67
CA VAL A 18 -6.17 11.14 -2.46
C VAL A 18 -6.34 12.62 -2.20
N ASP A 19 -7.21 13.29 -2.96
CA ASP A 19 -7.45 14.73 -2.86
C ASP A 19 -6.15 15.58 -2.90
N GLY A 20 -5.15 15.12 -3.64
CA GLY A 20 -3.85 15.78 -3.77
C GLY A 20 -2.84 15.48 -2.65
N GLN A 21 -3.19 14.61 -1.69
CA GLN A 21 -2.30 14.19 -0.60
C GLN A 21 -1.76 12.78 -0.81
N ALA A 22 -0.45 12.60 -0.66
CA ALA A 22 0.20 11.29 -0.68
C ALA A 22 -0.12 10.52 0.59
N LEU A 23 -0.82 9.38 0.45
CA LEU A 23 -1.24 8.55 1.58
C LEU A 23 -0.50 7.21 1.68
N CYS A 24 -0.09 6.63 0.55
CA CYS A 24 0.60 5.35 0.55
C CYS A 24 1.66 5.29 -0.53
N SER A 25 2.80 4.67 -0.23
CA SER A 25 3.85 4.38 -1.21
C SER A 25 3.99 2.88 -1.41
N ILE A 26 3.92 2.44 -2.66
CA ILE A 26 4.19 1.08 -3.08
C ILE A 26 5.55 1.06 -3.76
N LYS A 27 6.49 0.31 -3.20
CA LYS A 27 7.85 0.17 -3.73
C LYS A 27 8.12 -1.27 -4.12
N ARG A 28 8.71 -1.48 -5.31
CA ARG A 28 9.22 -2.79 -5.72
C ARG A 28 10.41 -3.16 -4.87
N LYS A 29 10.49 -4.41 -4.44
CA LYS A 29 11.65 -4.97 -3.74
C LYS A 29 12.58 -5.68 -4.72
N ASP A 30 13.88 -5.57 -4.51
CA ASP A 30 14.91 -6.20 -5.36
C ASP A 30 14.79 -7.73 -5.38
N ILE A 31 14.29 -8.32 -4.28
CA ILE A 31 14.04 -9.76 -4.13
C ILE A 31 12.76 -10.26 -4.85
N GLY A 32 12.07 -9.36 -5.56
CA GLY A 32 10.73 -9.61 -6.08
C GLY A 32 9.63 -9.22 -5.09
N GLY A 33 8.45 -8.90 -5.64
CA GLY A 33 7.31 -8.42 -4.87
C GLY A 33 7.34 -6.90 -4.61
N TRP A 34 6.37 -6.49 -3.81
CA TRP A 34 5.97 -5.10 -3.59
C TRP A 34 5.74 -4.85 -2.12
N THR A 35 6.09 -3.66 -1.64
CA THR A 35 5.81 -3.25 -0.27
C THR A 35 5.02 -1.97 -0.30
N ALA A 36 3.81 -2.01 0.25
CA ALA A 36 3.00 -0.84 0.49
C ALA A 36 3.29 -0.31 1.89
N ALA A 37 3.52 0.98 2.00
CA ALA A 37 3.82 1.68 3.24
C ALA A 37 2.95 2.93 3.33
N TRP A 38 2.13 3.02 4.39
CA TRP A 38 1.38 4.24 4.67
C TRP A 38 2.37 5.38 4.99
N THR A 39 2.10 6.56 4.46
CA THR A 39 2.87 7.79 4.76
C THR A 39 2.34 8.50 6.00
N ASP A 40 1.16 8.10 6.47
CA ASP A 40 0.45 8.61 7.65
C ASP A 40 0.55 7.60 8.82
N GLU A 41 -0.17 7.83 9.93
CA GLU A 41 -0.22 6.94 11.11
C GLU A 41 -1.07 5.68 10.91
N ARG A 42 -1.55 5.43 9.69
CA ARG A 42 -2.34 4.23 9.35
C ARG A 42 -1.49 2.97 9.45
N LEU A 43 -2.12 1.90 9.94
CA LEU A 43 -1.52 0.58 10.03
C LEU A 43 -2.29 -0.40 9.17
N TRP A 44 -1.56 -1.25 8.46
CA TRP A 44 -2.12 -2.41 7.78
C TRP A 44 -2.62 -3.43 8.80
N PRO A 45 -3.79 -4.04 8.58
CA PRO A 45 -4.28 -5.11 9.43
C PRO A 45 -3.32 -6.31 9.38
N PRO A 46 -3.30 -7.15 10.43
CA PRO A 46 -2.47 -8.34 10.45
C PRO A 46 -2.84 -9.28 9.29
N PRO A 47 -1.85 -9.94 8.66
CA PRO A 47 -2.10 -10.89 7.60
C PRO A 47 -3.00 -12.03 8.08
N SER A 48 -3.91 -12.51 7.22
CA SER A 48 -4.85 -13.60 7.59
C SER A 48 -4.15 -14.89 8.03
N HIS A 49 -2.94 -15.14 7.56
CA HIS A 49 -2.12 -16.31 7.94
C HIS A 49 -1.38 -16.11 9.28
N LEU A 50 -1.30 -14.88 9.80
CA LEU A 50 -0.69 -14.52 11.08
C LEU A 50 -1.58 -13.53 11.85
N PRO A 51 -2.77 -13.95 12.31
CA PRO A 51 -3.73 -13.04 12.97
C PRO A 51 -3.25 -12.52 14.33
N LYS A 52 -2.22 -13.13 14.91
CA LYS A 52 -1.58 -12.67 16.16
C LYS A 52 -0.49 -11.60 15.92
N ALA A 53 -0.16 -11.30 14.67
CA ALA A 53 0.77 -10.22 14.36
C ALA A 53 0.16 -8.88 14.76
N LEU A 54 1.01 -7.94 15.16
CA LEU A 54 0.57 -6.56 15.38
C LEU A 54 0.36 -5.88 14.02
N PRO A 55 -0.62 -4.98 13.89
CA PRO A 55 -0.75 -4.10 12.72
C PRO A 55 0.59 -3.42 12.41
N GLN A 56 0.98 -3.39 11.14
CA GLN A 56 2.26 -2.87 10.70
C GLN A 56 2.07 -1.63 9.82
N PRO A 57 2.97 -0.65 9.86
CA PRO A 57 2.91 0.51 8.95
C PRO A 57 3.17 0.10 7.48
N THR A 58 3.74 -1.09 7.27
CA THR A 58 4.05 -1.64 5.95
C THR A 58 3.49 -3.04 5.76
N GLN A 59 3.05 -3.35 4.54
CA GLN A 59 2.61 -4.69 4.15
C GLN A 59 3.28 -5.13 2.84
N PHE A 60 3.68 -6.40 2.80
CA PHE A 60 4.26 -7.02 1.62
C PHE A 60 3.19 -7.69 0.76
N PHE A 61 3.33 -7.55 -0.56
CA PHE A 61 2.46 -8.11 -1.57
C PHE A 61 3.30 -8.77 -2.68
N SER A 62 2.78 -9.85 -3.24
CA SER A 62 3.42 -10.55 -4.35
C SER A 62 3.31 -9.81 -5.68
N SER A 63 2.22 -9.06 -5.89
CA SER A 63 1.95 -8.34 -7.14
C SER A 63 1.66 -6.85 -6.89
N LEU A 64 1.85 -6.02 -7.92
CA LEU A 64 1.53 -4.59 -7.85
C LEU A 64 0.01 -4.40 -7.78
N GLU A 65 -0.74 -5.22 -8.50
CA GLU A 65 -2.20 -5.17 -8.57
C GLU A 65 -2.82 -5.46 -7.20
N ASP A 66 -2.37 -6.50 -6.50
CA ASP A 66 -2.81 -6.81 -5.14
C ASP A 66 -2.50 -5.66 -4.18
N ALA A 67 -1.30 -5.07 -4.30
CA ALA A 67 -0.90 -3.95 -3.45
C ALA A 67 -1.78 -2.72 -3.68
N LYS A 68 -2.07 -2.37 -4.95
CA LYS A 68 -2.95 -1.24 -5.29
C LYS A 68 -4.37 -1.48 -4.80
N LEU A 69 -4.92 -2.66 -5.07
CA LEU A 69 -6.27 -3.03 -4.65
C LEU A 69 -6.42 -2.98 -3.12
N ALA A 70 -5.42 -3.48 -2.38
CA ALA A 70 -5.42 -3.42 -0.93
C ALA A 70 -5.40 -1.97 -0.40
N VAL A 71 -4.63 -1.07 -1.04
CA VAL A 71 -4.62 0.36 -0.71
C VAL A 71 -5.99 0.99 -0.99
N GLU A 72 -6.57 0.72 -2.14
CA GLU A 72 -7.90 1.22 -2.51
C GLU A 72 -8.97 0.76 -1.53
N HIS A 73 -8.97 -0.51 -1.13
CA HIS A 73 -9.87 -1.03 -0.11
C HIS A 73 -9.67 -0.37 1.26
N ALA A 74 -8.43 -0.19 1.69
CA ALA A 74 -8.12 0.45 2.98
C ALA A 74 -8.41 1.96 3.01
N LEU A 75 -8.46 2.62 1.84
CA LEU A 75 -8.88 4.02 1.70
C LEU A 75 -10.40 4.18 1.50
N ALA A 76 -11.09 3.11 1.11
CA ALA A 76 -12.55 3.08 0.94
C ALA A 76 -13.31 2.72 2.23
N ALA A 77 -12.62 2.12 3.22
CA ALA A 77 -13.13 1.82 4.56
C ALA A 77 -13.10 3.05 5.48
#